data_AF-A0A0P9LF99-F1
#
_entry.id   AF-A0A0P9LF99-F1
#
_cell.length_a   1.000
_cell.length_b   1.000
_cell.length_c   1.000
_cell.angle_alpha   90.00
_cell.angle_beta   90.00
_cell.angle_gamma   90.00
#
_symmetry.space_group_name_H-M   'P 1'
#
loop_
_entity.id
_entity.type
_entity.pdbx_description
1 polymer ?
#
loop_
_entity_poly.entity_id
_entity_poly.type
_entity_poly.pdbx_seq_one_letter_code
_entity_poly.pdbx_strand_id
1 'polypeptide(L)'
;MPGGYSRIPYRGQDYFYSQGYWYRPEGPRYVVVNPPYGVRVSRLPSYSQEVWIGSSLLFLAAGTYYAYQPETQEYVVVNPPQNETVYQSAPQQQGNGYDPVAYPANGQSPQQVELDRYQCYRWAADESGFDPANFSGQPPPEVVDEYRRSMSACLAGRGYSVN
;
A
#
# COMPACT_ATOMS: atom_id res chain seq x y z
N MET A 1 -14.74 -28.14 16.80
CA MET A 1 -13.69 -28.25 15.76
C MET A 1 -13.66 -26.96 14.96
N PRO A 2 -12.56 -26.21 14.93
CA PRO A 2 -12.37 -25.35 13.75
C PRO A 2 -10.89 -25.27 13.31
N GLY A 3 -10.52 -25.28 12.04
CA GLY A 3 -11.30 -25.01 10.84
C GLY A 3 -10.98 -25.99 9.72
N GLY A 4 -12.05 -26.48 9.10
CA GLY A 4 -11.99 -27.09 7.78
C GLY A 4 -11.82 -26.01 6.71
N TYR A 5 -11.22 -26.41 5.60
CA TYR A 5 -11.24 -25.61 4.39
C TYR A 5 -12.70 -25.40 3.93
N SER A 6 -12.97 -24.31 3.22
CA SER A 6 -14.27 -24.05 2.59
C SER A 6 -14.14 -24.22 1.08
N ARG A 7 -15.02 -25.03 0.47
CA ARG A 7 -15.13 -25.11 -0.99
C ARG A 7 -15.99 -23.95 -1.49
N ILE A 8 -15.42 -23.13 -2.35
CA ILE A 8 -16.01 -21.93 -2.93
C ILE A 8 -16.10 -22.12 -4.46
N PRO A 9 -17.25 -22.56 -4.99
CA PRO A 9 -17.46 -22.65 -6.42
C PRO A 9 -17.60 -21.24 -7.02
N TYR A 10 -16.86 -20.95 -8.09
CA TYR A 10 -16.89 -19.66 -8.77
C TYR A 10 -16.68 -19.81 -10.28
N ARG A 11 -17.65 -19.34 -11.08
CA ARG A 11 -17.61 -19.35 -12.56
C ARG A 11 -17.23 -20.71 -13.16
N GLY A 12 -17.76 -21.79 -12.60
CA GLY A 12 -17.52 -23.17 -13.06
C GLY A 12 -16.21 -23.79 -12.59
N GLN A 13 -15.44 -23.11 -11.72
CA GLN A 13 -14.22 -23.62 -11.11
C GLN A 13 -14.39 -23.75 -9.59
N ASP A 14 -13.74 -24.76 -9.01
CA ASP A 14 -13.71 -24.93 -7.57
C ASP A 14 -12.45 -24.33 -6.96
N TYR A 15 -12.66 -23.44 -6.01
CA TYR A 15 -11.61 -22.92 -5.15
C TYR A 15 -11.80 -23.42 -3.73
N PHE A 16 -10.69 -23.53 -3.02
CA PHE A 16 -10.69 -23.97 -1.63
C PHE A 16 -10.01 -22.90 -0.80
N TYR A 17 -10.66 -22.46 0.27
CA TYR A 17 -10.16 -21.42 1.16
C TYR A 17 -9.80 -22.01 2.51
N SER A 18 -8.58 -21.75 2.99
CA SER A 18 -8.13 -22.18 4.31
C SER A 18 -7.12 -21.21 4.90
N GLN A 19 -7.36 -20.77 6.13
CA GLN A 19 -6.44 -19.91 6.90
C GLN A 19 -5.97 -18.66 6.13
N GLY A 20 -6.82 -18.07 5.28
CA GLY A 20 -6.50 -16.91 4.45
C GLY A 20 -5.95 -17.21 3.06
N TYR A 21 -5.46 -18.44 2.82
CA TYR A 21 -4.93 -18.86 1.53
C TYR A 21 -6.01 -19.47 0.65
N TRP A 22 -5.85 -19.26 -0.66
CA TRP A 22 -6.71 -19.82 -1.69
C TRP A 22 -5.98 -20.93 -2.42
N TYR A 23 -6.70 -22.00 -2.69
CA TYR A 23 -6.17 -23.19 -3.33
C TYR A 23 -7.04 -23.61 -4.50
N ARG A 24 -6.41 -24.24 -5.48
CA ARG A 24 -7.09 -24.89 -6.61
C ARG A 24 -6.56 -26.32 -6.76
N PRO A 25 -7.41 -27.30 -7.13
CA PRO A 25 -6.93 -28.63 -7.49
C PRO A 25 -6.08 -28.56 -8.77
N GLU A 26 -4.92 -29.20 -8.72
CA GLU A 26 -4.03 -29.44 -9.85
C GLU A 26 -3.64 -30.92 -9.83
N GLY A 27 -4.41 -31.74 -10.57
CA GLY A 27 -4.28 -33.20 -10.51
C GLY A 27 -4.55 -33.73 -9.08
N PRO A 28 -3.63 -34.47 -8.47
CA PRO A 28 -3.81 -35.02 -7.12
C PRO A 28 -3.49 -34.03 -5.99
N ARG A 29 -2.95 -32.83 -6.30
CA ARG A 29 -2.49 -31.85 -5.30
C ARG A 29 -3.34 -30.58 -5.33
N TYR A 30 -3.22 -29.80 -4.26
CA TYR A 30 -3.76 -28.44 -4.17
C TYR A 30 -2.60 -27.44 -4.21
N VAL A 31 -2.71 -26.44 -5.08
CA VAL A 31 -1.71 -25.37 -5.20
C VAL A 31 -2.30 -24.06 -4.71
N VAL A 32 -1.47 -23.25 -4.05
CA VAL A 32 -1.85 -21.89 -3.63
C VAL A 32 -1.98 -21.02 -4.87
N VAL A 33 -3.10 -20.30 -4.98
CA VAL A 33 -3.41 -19.41 -6.11
C VAL A 33 -3.89 -18.06 -5.58
N ASN A 34 -3.80 -17.04 -6.42
CA ASN A 34 -4.51 -15.80 -6.14
C ASN A 34 -6.02 -16.02 -6.37
N PRO A 35 -6.88 -15.59 -5.44
CA PRO A 35 -8.31 -15.68 -5.63
C PRO A 35 -8.79 -14.83 -6.80
N PRO A 36 -9.82 -15.28 -7.54
CA PRO A 36 -10.52 -14.42 -8.47
C PRO A 36 -11.23 -13.27 -7.74
N TYR A 37 -11.23 -12.08 -8.32
CA TYR A 37 -12.03 -10.98 -7.77
C TYR A 37 -13.53 -11.31 -7.83
N GLY A 38 -14.23 -10.98 -6.75
CA GLY A 38 -15.67 -11.23 -6.56
C GLY A 38 -16.03 -12.51 -5.83
N VAL A 39 -15.07 -13.40 -5.52
CA VAL A 39 -15.34 -14.58 -4.68
C VAL A 39 -15.62 -14.17 -3.24
N ARG A 40 -16.44 -14.96 -2.53
CA ARG A 40 -16.93 -14.62 -1.19
C ARG A 40 -16.53 -15.67 -0.17
N VAL A 41 -16.26 -15.22 1.06
CA VAL A 41 -16.05 -16.08 2.22
C VAL A 41 -16.84 -15.56 3.41
N SER A 42 -17.35 -16.46 4.24
CA SER A 42 -18.14 -16.10 5.43
C SER A 42 -17.31 -15.57 6.59
N ARG A 43 -16.01 -15.88 6.63
CA ARG A 43 -15.11 -15.49 7.71
C ARG A 43 -13.68 -15.34 7.23
N LEU A 44 -12.98 -14.37 7.82
CA LEU A 44 -11.54 -14.19 7.68
C LEU A 44 -10.81 -14.86 8.85
N PRO A 45 -9.51 -15.19 8.68
CA PRO A 45 -8.67 -15.66 9.77
C PRO A 45 -8.46 -14.55 10.82
N SER A 46 -8.18 -14.93 12.06
CA SER A 46 -8.03 -13.98 13.17
C SER A 46 -6.88 -12.99 13.04
N TYR A 47 -5.91 -13.26 12.16
CA TYR A 47 -4.79 -12.37 11.89
C TYR A 47 -5.11 -11.31 10.82
N SER A 48 -6.32 -11.31 10.25
CA SER A 48 -6.72 -10.33 9.25
C SER A 48 -6.59 -8.91 9.77
N GLN A 49 -6.01 -8.03 8.97
CA GLN A 49 -5.81 -6.63 9.33
C GLN A 49 -6.91 -5.76 8.73
N GLU A 50 -7.41 -4.80 9.49
CA GLU A 50 -8.29 -3.75 8.99
C GLU A 50 -7.46 -2.66 8.32
N VAL A 51 -7.84 -2.30 7.09
CA VAL A 51 -7.16 -1.31 6.26
C VAL A 51 -8.19 -0.30 5.80
N TRP A 52 -8.06 0.94 6.27
CA TRP A 52 -8.84 2.05 5.76
C TRP A 52 -8.18 2.58 4.49
N ILE A 53 -8.98 2.76 3.43
CA ILE A 53 -8.53 3.34 2.17
C ILE A 53 -9.57 4.39 1.74
N GLY A 54 -9.18 5.66 1.80
CA GLY A 54 -10.13 6.77 1.74
C GLY A 54 -11.17 6.65 2.85
N SER A 55 -12.45 6.49 2.48
CA SER A 55 -13.57 6.25 3.39
C SER A 55 -14.02 4.78 3.48
N SER A 56 -13.32 3.87 2.79
CA SER A 56 -13.71 2.46 2.69
C SER A 56 -12.86 1.59 3.63
N LEU A 57 -13.52 0.81 4.48
CA LEU A 57 -12.85 -0.22 5.29
C LEU A 57 -12.70 -1.50 4.48
N LEU A 58 -11.44 -1.91 4.26
CA LEU A 58 -11.07 -3.20 3.71
C LEU A 58 -10.39 -4.06 4.76
N PHE A 59 -10.28 -5.36 4.47
CA PHE A 59 -9.57 -6.34 5.30
C PHE A 59 -8.47 -7.00 4.48
N LEU A 60 -7.27 -7.08 5.02
CA LEU A 60 -6.11 -7.72 4.40
C LEU A 60 -5.81 -9.06 5.09
N ALA A 61 -5.79 -10.14 4.32
CA ALA A 61 -5.37 -11.47 4.79
C ALA A 61 -4.59 -12.21 3.72
N ALA A 62 -3.39 -12.71 4.08
CA ALA A 62 -2.50 -13.46 3.18
C ALA A 62 -2.27 -12.76 1.82
N GLY A 63 -2.14 -11.43 1.81
CA GLY A 63 -1.93 -10.63 0.60
C GLY A 63 -3.17 -10.38 -0.26
N THR A 64 -4.36 -10.80 0.19
CA THR A 64 -5.64 -10.57 -0.50
C THR A 64 -6.48 -9.53 0.23
N TYR A 65 -7.10 -8.60 -0.51
CA TYR A 65 -8.02 -7.60 0.02
C TYR A 65 -9.46 -8.08 -0.04
N TYR A 66 -10.20 -7.81 1.02
CA TYR A 66 -11.61 -8.15 1.16
C TYR A 66 -12.42 -6.92 1.56
N ALA A 67 -13.60 -6.75 0.96
CA ALA A 67 -14.60 -5.81 1.43
C ALA A 67 -15.70 -6.57 2.18
N TYR A 68 -16.16 -6.02 3.30
CA TYR A 68 -17.28 -6.59 4.03
C TYR A 68 -18.61 -6.15 3.40
N GLN A 69 -19.47 -7.12 3.05
CA GLN A 69 -20.81 -6.87 2.53
C GLN A 69 -21.85 -7.08 3.64
N PRO A 70 -22.45 -6.01 4.21
CA PRO A 70 -23.36 -6.13 5.35
C PRO A 70 -24.68 -6.83 5.01
N GLU A 71 -25.12 -6.76 3.75
CA GLU A 71 -26.37 -7.39 3.28
C GLU A 71 -26.34 -8.92 3.36
N THR A 72 -25.18 -9.52 3.05
CA THR A 72 -25.00 -10.98 3.05
C THR A 72 -24.14 -11.46 4.20
N GLN A 73 -23.53 -10.55 4.97
CA GLN A 73 -22.56 -10.81 6.04
C GLN A 73 -21.34 -11.60 5.55
N GLU A 74 -20.91 -11.34 4.31
CA GLU A 74 -19.78 -12.02 3.66
C GLU A 74 -18.63 -11.05 3.38
N TYR A 75 -17.42 -11.60 3.22
CA TYR A 75 -16.23 -10.89 2.79
C TYR A 75 -15.97 -11.21 1.31
N VAL A 76 -15.99 -10.19 0.47
CA VAL A 76 -15.81 -10.32 -0.99
C VAL A 76 -14.37 -9.97 -1.33
N VAL A 77 -13.68 -10.84 -2.07
CA VAL A 77 -12.35 -10.53 -2.62
C VAL A 77 -12.49 -9.40 -3.61
N VAL A 78 -11.82 -8.28 -3.32
CA VAL A 78 -11.80 -7.12 -4.19
C VAL A 78 -10.43 -6.96 -4.81
N ASN A 79 -10.35 -6.22 -5.90
CA ASN A 79 -9.06 -5.76 -6.37
C ASN A 79 -8.47 -4.87 -5.27
N PRO A 80 -7.20 -5.07 -4.82
CA PRO A 80 -6.50 -4.00 -4.12
C PRO A 80 -6.72 -2.72 -4.93
N PRO A 81 -7.04 -1.59 -4.29
CA PRO A 81 -7.10 -0.36 -5.03
C PRO A 81 -5.70 -0.11 -5.61
N GLN A 82 -5.59 -0.31 -6.93
CA GLN A 82 -4.33 -0.20 -7.67
C GLN A 82 -3.79 1.25 -7.60
N ASN A 83 -4.68 2.20 -7.25
CA ASN A 83 -4.46 3.64 -7.25
C ASN A 83 -4.85 4.33 -5.93
N GLU A 84 -5.21 3.61 -4.86
CA GLU A 84 -5.41 4.23 -3.54
C GLU A 84 -4.41 3.64 -2.55
N THR A 85 -3.76 4.54 -1.83
CA THR A 85 -2.82 4.22 -0.76
C THR A 85 -3.51 3.36 0.28
N VAL A 86 -3.21 2.06 0.25
CA VAL A 86 -3.24 1.22 1.43
C VAL A 86 -2.38 1.96 2.44
N TYR A 87 -2.95 2.50 3.53
CA TYR A 87 -2.16 2.94 4.68
C TYR A 87 -1.59 1.70 5.37
N GLN A 88 -0.72 0.98 4.66
CA GLN A 88 0.39 0.31 5.30
C GLN A 88 1.14 1.45 6.00
N SER A 89 1.35 1.31 7.30
CA SER A 89 2.31 2.11 8.08
C SER A 89 3.44 2.53 7.14
N ALA A 90 3.60 3.85 6.98
CA ALA A 90 4.34 4.50 5.91
C ALA A 90 5.47 3.61 5.37
N PRO A 91 5.58 3.37 4.04
CA PRO A 91 6.84 2.83 3.53
C PRO A 91 7.91 3.74 4.11
N GLN A 92 8.84 3.15 4.88
CA GLN A 92 10.05 3.87 5.27
C GLN A 92 10.59 4.44 3.98
N GLN A 93 10.38 5.74 3.82
CA GLN A 93 10.67 6.43 2.58
C GLN A 93 12.16 6.18 2.37
N GLN A 94 12.54 5.70 1.19
CA GLN A 94 13.93 5.71 0.74
C GLN A 94 14.41 7.16 0.52
N GLY A 95 14.07 8.07 1.43
CA GLY A 95 14.71 9.35 1.58
C GLY A 95 15.94 9.11 2.42
N ASN A 96 17.09 9.51 1.90
CA ASN A 96 18.25 9.80 2.73
C ASN A 96 17.74 10.66 3.90
N GLY A 97 18.10 10.37 5.17
CA GLY A 97 17.45 10.91 6.40
C GLY A 97 17.36 12.45 6.56
N TYR A 98 17.66 13.18 5.50
CA TYR A 98 17.48 14.59 5.25
C TYR A 98 16.12 14.93 4.61
N ASP A 99 15.47 14.03 3.88
CA ASP A 99 14.18 14.29 3.23
C ASP A 99 13.05 14.54 4.25
N PRO A 100 12.18 15.54 4.04
CA PRO A 100 11.00 15.74 4.86
C PRO A 100 9.95 14.64 4.63
N VAL A 101 9.18 14.33 5.67
CA VAL A 101 8.12 13.34 5.57
C VAL A 101 6.88 14.00 4.98
N ALA A 102 6.52 13.59 3.77
CA ALA A 102 5.39 14.13 3.04
C ALA A 102 4.35 13.05 2.71
N TYR A 103 3.08 13.39 2.89
CA TYR A 103 1.92 12.54 2.63
C TYR A 103 1.07 13.14 1.50
N PRO A 104 0.62 12.34 0.53
CA PRO A 104 -0.30 12.83 -0.51
C PRO A 104 -1.62 13.28 0.13
N ALA A 105 -2.07 14.51 -0.16
CA ALA A 105 -3.32 15.06 0.38
C ALA A 105 -4.45 15.14 -0.67
N ASN A 106 -4.15 14.95 -1.96
CA ASN A 106 -5.10 15.14 -3.07
C ASN A 106 -5.29 13.88 -3.92
N GLY A 107 -5.08 12.69 -3.35
CA GLY A 107 -5.28 11.41 -4.07
C GLY A 107 -4.24 11.13 -5.16
N GLN A 108 -3.01 11.63 -5.00
CA GLN A 108 -1.90 11.33 -5.92
C GLN A 108 -1.61 9.82 -5.97
N SER A 109 -1.45 9.25 -7.17
CA SER A 109 -1.13 7.84 -7.34
C SER A 109 0.31 7.53 -6.88
N PRO A 110 0.64 6.29 -6.48
CA PRO A 110 2.00 5.94 -6.03
C PRO A 110 3.11 6.32 -7.03
N GLN A 111 2.86 6.13 -8.33
CA GLN A 111 3.79 6.52 -9.39
C GLN A 111 3.94 8.05 -9.49
N GLN A 112 2.86 8.80 -9.28
CA GLN A 112 2.90 10.25 -9.22
C GLN A 112 3.67 10.72 -7.98
N VAL A 113 3.51 10.06 -6.83
CA VAL A 113 4.25 10.35 -5.60
C VAL A 113 5.74 10.16 -5.79
N GLU A 114 6.15 9.06 -6.40
CA GLU A 114 7.56 8.79 -6.66
C GLU A 114 8.17 9.80 -7.65
N LEU A 115 7.42 10.12 -8.71
CA LEU A 115 7.82 11.14 -9.68
C LEU A 115 7.93 12.54 -9.04
N ASP A 116 6.94 12.94 -8.24
CA ASP A 116 6.89 14.22 -7.55
C ASP A 116 8.04 14.34 -6.55
N ARG A 117 8.27 13.30 -5.74
CA ARG A 117 9.40 13.23 -4.82
C ARG A 117 10.71 13.38 -5.55
N TYR A 118 10.93 12.65 -6.65
CA TYR A 118 12.16 12.75 -7.41
C TYR A 118 12.36 14.13 -8.04
N GLN A 119 11.29 14.74 -8.57
CA GLN A 119 11.37 16.09 -9.13
C GLN A 119 11.64 17.14 -8.05
N CYS A 120 10.98 17.05 -6.90
CA CYS A 120 11.19 17.94 -5.77
C CYS A 120 12.56 17.74 -5.11
N TYR A 121 13.05 16.50 -5.05
CA TYR A 121 14.42 16.17 -4.66
C TYR A 121 15.44 16.90 -5.52
N ARG A 122 15.30 16.80 -6.85
CA ARG A 122 16.22 17.45 -7.79
C ARG A 122 16.19 18.96 -7.67
N TRP A 123 14.99 19.53 -7.52
CA TRP A 123 14.84 20.97 -7.32
C TRP A 123 15.48 21.41 -6.00
N ALA A 124 15.21 20.71 -4.90
CA ALA A 124 15.80 21.02 -3.61
C ALA A 124 17.33 20.90 -3.61
N ALA A 125 17.88 19.89 -4.29
CA ALA A 125 19.32 19.72 -4.44
C ALA A 125 19.98 20.84 -5.27
N ASP A 126 19.29 21.33 -6.30
CA ASP A 126 19.75 22.46 -7.12
C ASP A 126 19.73 23.78 -6.32
N GLU A 127 18.63 24.07 -5.63
CA GLU A 127 18.47 25.30 -4.82
C GLU A 127 19.44 25.36 -3.63
N SER A 128 19.61 24.23 -2.93
CA SER A 128 20.49 24.14 -1.75
C SER A 128 21.96 23.87 -2.08
N GLY A 129 22.26 23.43 -3.30
CA GLY A 129 23.57 22.92 -3.67
C GLY A 129 23.97 21.61 -2.95
N PHE A 130 23.01 20.90 -2.34
CA PHE A 130 23.24 19.67 -1.59
C PHE A 130 22.45 18.49 -2.13
N ASP A 131 23.18 17.47 -2.60
CA ASP A 131 22.64 16.21 -3.06
C ASP A 131 22.93 15.10 -2.01
N PRO A 132 21.90 14.65 -1.26
CA PRO A 132 22.08 13.62 -0.23
C PRO A 132 22.49 12.24 -0.76
N ALA A 133 22.22 11.92 -2.03
CA ALA A 133 22.59 10.64 -2.64
C ALA A 133 24.09 10.57 -2.97
N ASN A 134 24.73 11.72 -3.18
CA ASN A 134 26.13 11.84 -3.54
C ASN A 134 27.02 12.39 -2.40
N PHE A 135 26.45 12.66 -1.22
CA PHE A 135 27.17 13.25 -0.10
C PHE A 135 27.62 12.20 0.92
N SER A 136 28.93 12.04 1.08
CA SER A 136 29.54 11.16 2.09
C SER A 136 30.19 11.99 3.21
N GLY A 137 29.40 12.42 4.20
CA GLY A 137 29.88 13.19 5.34
C GLY A 137 28.74 13.77 6.19
N GLN A 138 29.08 14.66 7.13
CA GLN A 138 28.08 15.46 7.86
C GLN A 138 27.94 16.84 7.19
N PRO A 139 26.80 17.15 6.55
CA PRO A 139 26.61 18.42 5.86
C PRO A 139 26.42 19.57 6.86
N PRO A 140 26.72 20.83 6.48
CA PRO A 140 26.38 22.00 7.28
C PRO A 140 24.87 22.07 7.54
N PRO A 141 24.42 22.39 8.76
CA PRO A 141 23.00 22.40 9.10
C PRO A 141 22.21 23.41 8.26
N GLU A 142 22.78 24.56 7.93
CA GLU A 142 22.15 25.57 7.06
C GLU A 142 21.76 25.03 5.68
N VAL A 143 22.61 24.17 5.09
CA VAL A 143 22.40 23.59 3.77
C VAL A 143 21.32 22.49 3.81
N VAL A 144 21.32 21.70 4.89
CA VAL A 144 20.27 20.69 5.14
C VAL A 144 18.91 21.35 5.36
N ASP A 145 18.88 22.45 6.13
CA ASP A 145 17.64 23.19 6.40
C ASP A 145 17.08 23.81 5.12
N GLU A 146 17.95 24.33 4.25
CA GLU A 146 17.53 24.84 2.94
C GLU A 146 16.99 23.74 2.04
N TYR A 147 17.71 22.61 1.93
CA TYR A 147 17.24 21.44 1.20
C TYR A 147 15.86 20.97 1.68
N ARG A 148 15.68 20.85 2.99
CA ARG A 148 14.40 20.44 3.60
C ARG A 148 13.28 21.42 3.29
N ARG A 149 13.53 22.72 3.40
CA ARG A 149 12.53 23.76 3.11
C ARG A 149 12.13 23.75 1.65
N SER A 150 13.08 23.68 0.73
CA SER A 150 12.82 23.61 -0.71
C SER A 150 12.06 22.33 -1.06
N MET A 151 12.49 21.18 -0.56
CA MET A 151 11.77 19.93 -0.81
C MET A 151 10.33 19.99 -0.27
N SER A 152 10.15 20.54 0.92
CA SER A 152 8.83 20.71 1.54
C SER A 152 7.94 21.66 0.75
N ALA A 153 8.48 22.79 0.27
CA ALA A 153 7.73 23.77 -0.51
C ALA A 153 7.28 23.21 -1.87
N CYS A 154 8.15 22.47 -2.55
CA CYS A 154 7.80 21.81 -3.81
C CYS A 154 6.70 20.76 -3.62
N LEU A 155 6.82 19.93 -2.59
CA LEU A 155 5.81 18.91 -2.27
C LEU A 155 4.50 19.56 -1.82
N ALA A 156 4.54 20.59 -0.98
CA ALA A 156 3.35 21.35 -0.58
C ALA A 156 2.63 21.96 -1.79
N GLY A 157 3.37 22.55 -2.73
CA GLY A 157 2.82 23.09 -3.98
C GLY A 157 2.15 22.04 -4.87
N ARG A 158 2.54 20.77 -4.74
CA ARG A 158 1.92 19.61 -5.44
C ARG A 158 0.81 18.94 -4.63
N GLY A 159 0.41 19.53 -3.51
CA GLY A 159 -0.69 19.05 -2.70
C GLY A 159 -0.32 17.90 -1.76
N TYR A 160 0.91 17.90 -1.26
CA TYR A 160 1.34 17.01 -0.19
C TYR A 160 1.28 17.74 1.15
N SER A 161 0.85 17.03 2.19
CA SER A 161 0.99 17.47 3.58
C SER A 161 2.37 17.07 4.09
N VAL A 162 3.18 18.05 4.45
CA VAL A 162 4.56 17.85 4.93
C VAL A 162 4.60 18.09 6.44
N ASN A 163 5.23 17.19 7.20
CA ASN A 163 5.46 17.32 8.65
C ASN A 163 6.96 17.30 8.99
#